data_AF-A0A2E1KWR2-F1
#
_entry.id   AF-A0A2E1KWR2-F1
#
_cell.length_a   1.000
_cell.length_b   1.000
_cell.length_c   1.000
_cell.angle_alpha   90.00
_cell.angle_beta   90.00
_cell.angle_gamma   90.00
#
_symmetry.space_group_name_H-M   'P 1'
#
loop_
_entity.id
_entity.type
_entity.pdbx_description
1 polymer ?
#
loop_
_entity_poly.entity_id
_entity_poly.type
_entity_poly.pdbx_seq_one_letter_code
_entity_poly.pdbx_strand_id
1 'polypeptide(L)'
;MPASVYSFLHIVGILMVFIGYGALLGLALAKAEQPQVRKLGSITSGIGLSLLLVAGFGLIAKMGYSYTAPWIITKLIVWLLLGASIALINRKPALAKILWWLILALGTIAISSVYFFRS
;
A
#
# COMPACT_ATOMS: atom_id res chain seq x y z
N MET A 1 10.75 -8.92 -19.50
CA MET A 1 11.28 -8.89 -18.13
C MET A 1 10.87 -10.16 -17.37
N PRO A 2 11.77 -10.74 -16.55
CA PRO A 2 11.49 -11.94 -15.76
C PRO A 2 10.53 -11.63 -14.59
N ALA A 3 9.85 -12.66 -14.08
CA ALA A 3 8.92 -12.54 -12.95
C ALA A 3 9.59 -11.98 -11.68
N SER A 4 10.88 -12.27 -11.48
CA SER A 4 11.69 -11.76 -10.37
C SER A 4 11.76 -10.24 -10.33
N VAL A 5 11.82 -9.56 -11.49
CA VAL A 5 11.84 -8.09 -11.56
C VAL A 5 10.51 -7.51 -11.08
N TYR A 6 9.39 -8.10 -11.50
CA TYR A 6 8.06 -7.70 -11.02
C TYR A 6 7.92 -7.95 -9.52
N SER A 7 8.42 -9.08 -9.01
CA SER A 7 8.41 -9.36 -7.57
C SER A 7 9.24 -8.34 -6.78
N PHE A 8 10.44 -8.01 -7.26
CA PHE A 8 11.31 -7.00 -6.65
C PHE A 8 10.61 -5.64 -6.60
N LEU A 9 10.09 -5.18 -7.75
CA LEU A 9 9.35 -3.93 -7.83
C LEU A 9 8.14 -3.94 -6.88
N HIS A 10 7.35 -5.01 -6.89
CA HIS A 10 6.18 -5.11 -6.02
C HIS A 10 6.54 -4.90 -4.55
N ILE A 11 7.60 -5.56 -4.06
CA ILE A 11 8.09 -5.42 -2.68
C ILE A 11 8.63 -4.00 -2.41
N VAL A 12 9.40 -3.43 -3.34
CA VAL A 12 9.88 -2.04 -3.22
C VAL A 12 8.69 -1.07 -3.10
N GLY A 13 7.64 -1.28 -3.90
CA GLY A 13 6.40 -0.50 -3.83
C GLY A 13 5.73 -0.60 -2.46
N ILE A 14 5.65 -1.82 -1.89
CA ILE A 14 5.15 -2.02 -0.52
C ILE A 14 5.97 -1.18 0.47
N LEU A 15 7.30 -1.29 0.45
CA LEU A 15 8.17 -0.57 1.37
C LEU A 15 7.97 0.95 1.27
N MET A 16 7.91 1.48 0.05
CA MET A 16 7.67 2.90 -0.20
C MET A 16 6.32 3.36 0.38
N VAL A 17 5.26 2.57 0.21
CA VAL A 17 3.93 2.86 0.77
C VAL A 17 3.99 2.96 2.30
N PHE A 18 4.58 1.95 2.97
CA PHE A 18 4.62 1.93 4.43
C PHE A 18 5.55 2.99 5.03
N ILE A 19 6.70 3.27 4.40
CA ILE A 19 7.59 4.37 4.81
C ILE A 19 6.87 5.71 4.69
N GLY A 20 6.19 5.94 3.56
CA GLY A 20 5.42 7.16 3.34
C GLY A 20 4.30 7.33 4.37
N TYR A 21 3.59 6.24 4.72
CA TYR A 21 2.59 6.29 5.79
C TYR A 21 3.18 6.55 7.17
N GLY A 22 4.32 5.93 7.51
CA GLY A 22 4.98 6.19 8.79
C GLY A 22 5.28 7.67 8.97
N ALA A 23 5.80 8.32 7.92
CA ALA A 23 6.06 9.76 7.92
C ALA A 23 4.75 10.58 8.08
N LEU A 24 3.72 10.30 7.28
CA LEU A 24 2.47 11.05 7.28
C LEU A 24 1.67 10.88 8.59
N LEU A 25 1.55 9.65 9.08
CA LEU A 25 0.87 9.34 10.34
C LEU A 25 1.64 9.89 11.53
N GLY A 26 2.97 9.78 11.53
CA GLY A 26 3.82 10.34 12.59
C GLY A 26 3.63 11.84 12.74
N LEU A 27 3.67 12.58 11.62
CA LEU A 27 3.38 14.02 11.62
C LEU A 27 1.97 14.34 12.12
N ALA A 28 0.97 13.60 11.65
CA ALA A 28 -0.43 13.83 12.03
C ALA A 28 -0.68 13.56 13.53
N LEU A 29 -0.10 12.50 14.08
CA LEU A 29 -0.23 12.14 15.51
C LEU A 29 0.55 13.09 16.41
N ALA A 30 1.73 13.53 15.99
CA ALA A 30 2.54 14.50 16.72
C ALA A 30 2.02 15.94 16.59
N LYS A 31 0.98 16.17 15.76
CA LYS A 31 0.50 17.50 15.37
C LYS A 31 1.64 18.42 14.89
N ALA A 32 2.63 17.83 14.22
CA ALA A 32 3.84 18.52 13.78
C ALA A 32 3.67 19.02 12.33
N GLU A 33 4.04 20.27 12.08
CA GLU A 33 4.03 20.84 10.74
C GLU A 33 5.43 20.79 10.12
N GLN A 34 5.65 19.79 9.27
CA GLN A 34 6.88 19.65 8.48
C GLN A 34 6.52 19.47 7.00
N PRO A 35 6.31 20.57 6.24
CA PRO A 35 5.83 20.50 4.86
C PRO A 35 6.71 19.66 3.93
N GLN A 36 8.03 19.68 4.15
CA GLN A 36 8.98 18.89 3.37
C GLN A 36 8.80 17.39 3.60
N VAL A 37 8.72 16.97 4.87
CA VAL A 37 8.50 15.56 5.25
C VAL A 37 7.13 15.09 4.79
N ARG A 38 6.09 15.93 4.89
CA ARG A 38 4.75 15.64 4.39
C ARG A 38 4.72 15.45 2.87
N LYS A 39 5.42 16.32 2.13
CA LYS A 39 5.56 16.20 0.67
C LYS A 39 6.30 14.92 0.30
N LEU A 40 7.42 14.63 0.97
CA LEU A 40 8.20 13.42 0.75
C LEU A 40 7.35 12.17 1.03
N GLY A 41 6.69 12.09 2.19
CA GLY A 41 5.83 10.96 2.54
C GLY A 41 4.67 10.74 1.56
N SER A 42 4.06 11.82 1.06
CA SER A 42 2.98 11.73 0.05
C SER A 42 3.49 11.28 -1.31
N ILE A 43 4.65 11.77 -1.76
CA ILE A 43 5.25 11.36 -3.04
C ILE A 43 5.71 9.91 -2.96
N THR A 44 6.43 9.53 -1.90
CA THR A 44 6.93 8.17 -1.72
C THR A 44 5.79 7.16 -1.62
N SER A 45 4.72 7.45 -0.86
CA SER A 45 3.56 6.56 -0.79
C SER A 45 2.78 6.49 -2.10
N GLY A 46 2.60 7.62 -2.80
CA GLY A 46 1.92 7.66 -4.10
C GLY A 46 2.67 6.89 -5.19
N ILE A 47 3.98 7.13 -5.35
CA ILE A 47 4.82 6.39 -6.31
C ILE A 47 4.89 4.91 -5.90
N GLY A 48 5.06 4.63 -4.61
CA GLY A 48 5.08 3.28 -4.07
C GLY A 48 3.82 2.50 -4.44
N LEU A 49 2.65 3.12 -4.34
CA LEU A 49 1.38 2.50 -4.70
C LEU A 49 1.26 2.24 -6.20
N SER A 50 1.65 3.19 -7.05
CA SER A 50 1.67 2.99 -8.51
C SER A 50 2.58 1.84 -8.90
N LEU A 51 3.78 1.80 -8.32
CA LEU A 51 4.78 0.77 -8.57
C LEU A 51 4.30 -0.60 -8.06
N LEU A 52 3.70 -0.64 -6.87
CA LEU A 52 3.07 -1.82 -6.29
C LEU A 52 2.00 -2.41 -7.21
N LEU A 53 1.09 -1.58 -7.72
CA LEU A 53 -0.01 -2.02 -8.58
C LEU A 53 0.51 -2.52 -9.92
N VAL A 54 1.33 -1.73 -10.62
CA VAL A 54 1.88 -2.11 -11.95
C VAL A 54 2.69 -3.39 -11.85
N ALA A 55 3.55 -3.50 -10.83
CA ALA A 55 4.34 -4.69 -10.61
C ALA A 55 3.49 -5.91 -10.22
N GLY A 56 2.44 -5.70 -9.43
CA GLY A 56 1.50 -6.75 -9.04
C GLY A 56 0.76 -7.36 -10.22
N PHE A 57 0.21 -6.53 -11.11
CA PHE A 57 -0.43 -7.00 -12.35
C PHE A 57 0.56 -7.70 -13.28
N GLY A 58 1.78 -7.16 -13.43
CA GLY A 58 2.83 -7.81 -14.20
C GLY A 58 3.22 -9.19 -13.65
N LEU A 59 3.25 -9.34 -12.32
CA LEU A 59 3.53 -10.61 -11.67
C LEU A 59 2.40 -11.63 -11.88
N ILE A 60 1.13 -11.20 -11.78
CA ILE A 60 -0.03 -12.05 -12.07
C ILE A 60 0.03 -12.58 -13.52
N ALA A 61 0.29 -11.70 -14.49
CA ALA A 61 0.43 -12.06 -15.89
C ALA A 61 1.55 -13.08 -16.13
N LYS A 62 2.69 -12.92 -15.44
CA LYS A 62 3.86 -13.81 -15.59
C LYS A 62 3.69 -15.16 -14.91
N MET A 63 2.94 -15.24 -13.83
CA MET A 63 2.67 -16.48 -13.12
C MET A 63 1.45 -17.24 -13.69
N GLY A 64 0.70 -16.66 -14.62
CA GLY A 64 -0.45 -17.30 -15.26
C GLY A 64 -1.68 -17.43 -14.36
N TYR A 65 -1.79 -16.62 -13.30
CA TYR A 65 -2.97 -16.63 -12.44
C TYR A 65 -4.12 -15.84 -13.07
N SER A 66 -5.36 -16.26 -12.79
CA SER A 66 -6.55 -15.50 -13.17
C SER A 66 -6.64 -14.20 -12.36
N TYR A 67 -6.89 -13.07 -13.02
CA TYR A 67 -7.15 -11.78 -12.35
C TYR A 67 -8.40 -11.79 -11.46
N THR A 68 -9.31 -12.75 -11.67
CA THR A 68 -10.53 -12.91 -10.88
C THR A 68 -10.36 -13.85 -9.69
N ALA A 69 -9.16 -14.37 -9.45
CA ALA A 69 -8.92 -15.21 -8.28
C ALA A 69 -9.26 -14.42 -7.00
N PRO A 70 -9.98 -15.01 -6.03
CA PRO A 70 -10.44 -14.30 -4.84
C PRO A 70 -9.31 -13.57 -4.11
N TRP A 71 -8.15 -14.20 -3.93
CA TRP A 71 -6.98 -13.59 -3.28
C TRP A 71 -6.42 -12.36 -4.04
N ILE A 72 -6.52 -12.34 -5.38
CA ILE A 72 -6.11 -11.18 -6.19
C ILE A 72 -7.09 -10.03 -6.00
N ILE A 73 -8.39 -10.31 -6.04
CA ILE A 73 -9.44 -9.31 -5.82
C ILE A 73 -9.30 -8.72 -4.41
N THR A 74 -9.11 -9.55 -3.38
CA THR A 74 -8.88 -9.08 -2.00
C THR A 74 -7.68 -8.13 -1.92
N LYS A 75 -6.55 -8.50 -2.52
CA LYS A 75 -5.37 -7.61 -2.55
C LYS A 75 -5.63 -6.30 -3.27
N LEU A 76 -6.35 -6.34 -4.40
CA LEU A 76 -6.67 -5.15 -5.17
C LEU A 76 -7.53 -4.18 -4.35
N ILE A 77 -8.54 -4.69 -3.65
CA ILE A 77 -9.36 -3.90 -2.71
C ILE A 77 -8.48 -3.28 -1.63
N VAL A 78 -7.58 -4.07 -1.03
CA VAL A 78 -6.64 -3.55 -0.01
C VAL A 78 -5.76 -2.43 -0.58
N TRP A 79 -5.19 -2.59 -1.77
CA TRP A 79 -4.35 -1.55 -2.38
C TRP A 79 -5.12 -0.27 -2.68
N LEU A 80 -6.38 -0.38 -3.11
CA LEU A 80 -7.25 0.79 -3.31
C LEU A 80 -7.58 1.50 -1.99
N LEU A 81 -7.90 0.74 -0.94
CA LEU A 81 -8.16 1.29 0.40
C LEU A 81 -6.91 1.97 0.99
N LEU A 82 -5.73 1.39 0.76
CA LEU A 82 -4.47 2.05 1.09
C LEU A 82 -4.35 3.35 0.28
N GLY A 83 -4.46 3.34 -1.05
CA GLY A 83 -4.40 4.58 -1.84
C GLY A 83 -5.34 5.70 -1.37
N ALA A 84 -6.59 5.35 -1.02
CA ALA A 84 -7.53 6.30 -0.43
C ALA A 84 -7.07 6.86 0.93
N SER A 85 -6.36 6.06 1.72
CA SER A 85 -5.84 6.44 3.03
C SER A 85 -4.80 7.56 2.95
N ILE A 86 -3.99 7.65 1.87
CA ILE A 86 -3.05 8.78 1.66
C ILE A 86 -3.79 10.12 1.68
N ALA A 87 -4.92 10.19 0.97
CA ALA A 87 -5.75 11.40 0.91
C ALA A 87 -6.42 11.69 2.26
N LEU A 88 -6.90 10.66 2.95
CA LEU A 88 -7.52 10.78 4.27
C LEU A 88 -6.55 11.30 5.33
N ILE A 89 -5.31 10.79 5.40
CA ILE A 89 -4.30 11.26 6.36
C ILE A 89 -4.00 12.74 6.12
N ASN A 90 -3.86 13.14 4.86
CA ASN A 90 -3.55 14.52 4.49
C ASN A 90 -4.71 15.50 4.67
N ARG A 91 -5.97 15.06 4.48
CA ARG A 91 -7.14 15.94 4.56
C ARG A 91 -7.81 15.94 5.94
N LYS A 92 -7.70 14.84 6.69
CA LYS A 92 -8.35 14.63 7.99
C LYS A 92 -7.36 14.04 9.01
N PRO A 93 -6.34 14.81 9.45
CA PRO A 93 -5.33 14.34 10.39
C PRO A 93 -5.92 13.88 11.74
N ALA A 94 -7.12 14.36 12.11
CA ALA A 94 -7.86 13.88 13.28
C ALA A 94 -8.16 12.37 13.25
N LEU A 95 -8.20 11.76 12.05
CA LEU A 95 -8.42 10.33 11.88
C LEU A 95 -7.12 9.51 11.97
N ALA A 96 -5.95 10.12 12.18
CA ALA A 96 -4.66 9.43 12.10
C ALA A 96 -4.56 8.19 12.99
N LYS A 97 -5.12 8.23 14.22
CA LYS A 97 -5.13 7.06 15.12
C LYS A 97 -5.97 5.91 14.57
N ILE A 98 -7.11 6.22 13.95
CA ILE A 98 -7.97 5.21 13.30
C ILE A 98 -7.27 4.67 12.06
N LEU A 99 -6.68 5.55 11.25
CA LEU A 99 -5.99 5.18 10.02
C LEU A 99 -4.74 4.33 10.28
N TRP A 100 -4.06 4.54 11.41
CA TRP A 100 -2.95 3.68 11.85
C TRP A 100 -3.38 2.22 11.98
N TRP A 101 -4.44 1.97 12.76
CA TRP A 101 -4.96 0.62 12.97
C TRP A 101 -5.60 0.05 11.72
N LEU A 102 -6.26 0.88 10.92
CA LEU A 102 -6.82 0.49 9.63
C LEU A 102 -5.71 0.02 8.66
N ILE A 103 -4.62 0.78 8.52
CA ILE A 103 -3.50 0.43 7.64
C ILE A 103 -2.83 -0.86 8.10
N LEU A 104 -2.65 -1.04 9.41
CA LEU A 104 -2.15 -2.29 9.98
C LEU A 104 -3.07 -3.46 9.61
N ALA A 105 -4.38 -3.33 9.86
CA ALA A 105 -5.37 -4.36 9.55
C ALA A 105 -5.40 -4.70 8.04
N LEU A 106 -5.37 -3.68 7.17
CA LEU A 106 -5.29 -3.84 5.72
C LEU A 106 -4.04 -4.63 5.31
N GLY A 107 -2.87 -4.29 5.88
CA GLY A 107 -1.64 -5.04 5.65
C GLY A 107 -1.75 -6.50 6.07
N THR A 108 -2.32 -6.77 7.25
CA THR A 108 -2.57 -8.13 7.74
C THR A 108 -3.52 -8.91 6.84
N ILE A 109 -4.59 -8.28 6.34
CA ILE A 109 -5.55 -8.89 5.40
C ILE A 109 -4.85 -9.25 4.09
N ALA A 110 -4.03 -8.35 3.54
CA ALA A 110 -3.27 -8.62 2.32
C ALA A 110 -2.33 -9.82 2.46
N ILE A 111 -1.63 -9.95 3.60
CA ILE A 111 -0.76 -11.08 3.89
C ILE A 111 -1.60 -12.36 4.03
N SER A 112 -2.65 -12.31 4.84
CA SER A 112 -3.54 -13.45 5.12
C SER A 112 -4.20 -13.98 3.84
N SER A 113 -4.50 -13.09 2.88
CA SER A 113 -5.14 -13.49 1.62
C SER A 113 -4.37 -14.55 0.85
N VAL A 114 -3.04 -14.60 1.00
CA VAL A 114 -2.17 -15.57 0.34
C VAL A 114 -2.26 -16.96 0.96
N TYR A 115 -2.54 -17.04 2.26
CA TYR A 115 -2.56 -18.30 2.98
C TYR A 115 -3.94 -18.96 2.96
N PHE A 116 -5.02 -18.17 3.01
CA PHE A 116 -6.38 -18.70 3.13
C PHE A 116 -7.11 -18.89 1.79
N PHE A 117 -6.74 -18.16 0.73
CA PHE A 117 -7.49 -18.16 -0.54
C PHE A 117 -6.65 -18.56 -1.76
N ARG A 118 -5.43 -19.07 -1.54
CA ARG A 118 -4.56 -19.59 -2.61
C ARG A 118 -4.85 -21.07 -2.94
N SER A 119 -5.73 -21.71 -2.17
CA SER A 119 -6.26 -23.08 -2.40
C SER A 119 -7.11 -23.16 -3.66
#